data_AF-A0A3S1AV46-F1
#
_entry.id   AF-A0A3S1AV46-F1
#
_cell.length_a   1.000
_cell.length_b   1.000
_cell.length_c   1.000
_cell.angle_alpha   90.00
_cell.angle_beta   90.00
_cell.angle_gamma   90.00
#
_symmetry.space_group_name_H-M   'P 1'
#
loop_
_entity.id
_entity.type
_entity.pdbx_description
1 polymer ?
#
loop_
_entity_poly.entity_id
_entity_poly.type
_entity_poly.pdbx_seq_one_letter_code
_entity_poly.pdbx_strand_id
1 'polypeptide(L)'
;MVPEPPPQRLLERSVHNFIDTHLRELQWTAYGLAGLGVALVLRRVKATTKFRRVSDIPAHFTTKNYRLQGHVRKISDSGELLVEHVPILQLNLFSNKAAESGDLLKVNIAGIALTPTAVEWLSETALDKPVWFRLLQARHGSLDCDVTLRLKQNWLRGHSSISEELVKRGLCAVRHHHTPPASRAYDRLLTRLLALEFRAQRRGKGLWGGKEYTGPGWWSNSVQWSRDKLHSLFRRREK
;
A
#
# COMPACT_ATOMS: atom_id res chain seq x y z
N MET A 1 33.40 -25.58 -66.91
CA MET A 1 32.26 -26.20 -66.20
C MET A 1 32.46 -25.93 -64.71
N VAL A 2 31.65 -25.05 -64.13
CA VAL A 2 31.70 -24.80 -62.68
C VAL A 2 30.95 -25.94 -62.00
N PRO A 3 31.55 -26.66 -61.03
CA PRO A 3 30.89 -27.79 -60.39
C PRO A 3 29.66 -27.31 -59.61
N GLU A 4 28.52 -27.97 -59.81
CA GLU A 4 27.31 -27.69 -59.03
C GLU A 4 27.58 -27.96 -57.54
N PRO A 5 27.14 -27.04 -56.65
CA PRO A 5 27.34 -27.21 -55.22
C PRO A 5 26.49 -28.36 -54.68
N PRO A 6 26.98 -29.12 -53.67
CA PRO A 6 26.25 -30.22 -53.07
C PRO A 6 24.89 -29.78 -52.48
N PRO A 7 23.86 -30.64 -52.51
CA PRO A 7 22.46 -30.28 -52.23
C PRO A 7 22.22 -29.69 -50.84
N GLN A 8 23.04 -30.05 -49.85
CA GLN A 8 22.98 -29.49 -48.49
C GLN A 8 23.22 -27.97 -48.48
N ARG A 9 24.12 -27.47 -49.35
CA ARG A 9 24.41 -26.04 -49.46
C ARG A 9 23.28 -25.24 -50.12
N LEU A 10 22.41 -25.89 -50.89
CA LEU A 10 21.26 -25.24 -51.53
C LEU A 10 20.14 -24.99 -50.53
N LEU A 11 19.88 -25.95 -49.64
CA LEU A 11 18.94 -25.80 -48.54
C LEU A 11 19.39 -24.72 -47.55
N GLU A 12 20.65 -24.77 -47.12
CA GLU A 12 21.22 -23.76 -46.22
C GLU A 12 21.13 -22.36 -46.82
N ARG A 13 21.48 -22.19 -48.10
CA ARG A 13 21.36 -20.89 -48.80
C ARG A 13 19.92 -20.42 -48.93
N SER A 14 18.98 -21.33 -49.19
CA SER A 14 17.56 -20.97 -49.31
C SER A 14 16.98 -20.50 -47.98
N VAL A 15 17.35 -21.17 -46.88
CA VAL A 15 16.95 -20.78 -45.53
C VAL A 15 17.61 -19.46 -45.13
N HIS A 16 18.91 -19.28 -45.41
CA HIS A 16 19.61 -18.02 -45.11
C HIS A 16 18.99 -16.84 -45.87
N ASN A 17 18.79 -16.99 -47.18
CA ASN A 17 18.17 -15.95 -48.01
C ASN A 17 16.74 -15.64 -47.57
N PHE A 18 15.97 -16.66 -47.17
CA PHE A 18 14.61 -16.47 -46.66
C PHE A 18 14.59 -15.68 -45.34
N ILE A 19 15.45 -16.04 -44.39
CA ILE A 19 15.58 -15.35 -43.10
C ILE A 19 16.06 -13.92 -43.33
N ASP A 20 17.08 -13.70 -44.15
CA ASP A 20 17.64 -12.37 -44.41
C ASP A 20 16.63 -11.45 -45.11
N THR A 21 15.77 -12.01 -45.98
CA THR A 21 14.70 -11.25 -46.66
C THR A 21 13.56 -10.87 -45.70
N HIS A 22 13.18 -11.76 -44.78
CA HIS A 22 12.02 -11.57 -43.89
C HIS A 22 12.40 -11.16 -42.46
N LEU A 23 13.68 -10.89 -42.19
CA LEU A 23 14.20 -10.62 -40.86
C LEU A 23 13.46 -9.45 -40.20
N ARG A 24 13.12 -8.42 -40.98
CA ARG A 24 12.38 -7.25 -40.51
C ARG A 24 10.95 -7.59 -40.11
N GLU A 25 10.26 -8.45 -40.87
CA GLU A 25 8.89 -8.90 -40.57
C GLU A 25 8.85 -9.81 -39.34
N LEU A 26 9.85 -10.69 -39.20
CA LEU A 26 10.04 -11.51 -38.01
C LEU A 26 10.30 -10.66 -36.76
N GLN A 27 11.07 -9.58 -36.90
CA GLN A 27 11.28 -8.63 -35.79
C GLN A 27 9.98 -7.91 -35.40
N TRP A 28 9.22 -7.39 -36.37
CA TRP A 28 7.95 -6.70 -36.08
C TRP A 28 6.91 -7.64 -35.45
N THR A 29 6.82 -8.89 -35.91
CA THR A 29 5.91 -9.90 -35.33
C THR A 29 6.33 -10.26 -33.90
N ALA A 30 7.63 -10.46 -33.66
CA ALA A 30 8.16 -10.69 -32.31
C ALA A 30 7.90 -9.51 -31.37
N TYR A 31 8.13 -8.28 -31.82
CA TYR A 31 7.82 -7.06 -31.04
C TYR A 31 6.32 -6.90 -30.80
N GLY A 32 5.48 -7.22 -31.79
CA GLY A 32 4.02 -7.21 -31.64
C GLY A 32 3.54 -8.19 -30.57
N LEU A 33 4.05 -9.43 -30.59
CA LEU A 33 3.72 -10.43 -29.59
C LEU A 33 4.21 -10.03 -28.19
N ALA A 34 5.42 -9.50 -28.08
CA ALA A 34 5.95 -8.98 -26.83
C ALA A 34 5.09 -7.82 -26.28
N GLY A 35 4.71 -6.87 -27.13
CA GLY A 35 3.83 -5.76 -26.79
C GLY A 35 2.45 -6.22 -26.30
N LEU A 36 1.85 -7.22 -26.97
CA LEU A 36 0.59 -7.82 -26.55
C LEU A 36 0.71 -8.48 -25.17
N GLY A 37 1.79 -9.23 -24.93
CA GLY A 37 2.08 -9.83 -23.64
C GLY A 37 2.16 -8.79 -22.51
N VAL A 38 2.89 -7.70 -22.73
CA VAL A 38 2.98 -6.58 -21.77
C VAL A 38 1.60 -5.97 -21.53
N ALA A 39 0.83 -5.68 -22.59
CA ALA A 39 -0.50 -5.07 -22.46
C ALA A 39 -1.47 -5.95 -21.63
N LEU A 40 -1.43 -7.27 -21.83
CA LEU A 40 -2.24 -8.22 -21.04
C LEU A 40 -1.85 -8.23 -19.56
N VAL A 41 -0.55 -8.21 -19.27
CA VAL A 41 -0.06 -8.11 -17.88
C VAL A 41 -0.54 -6.82 -17.23
N LEU A 42 -0.35 -5.67 -17.91
CA LEU A 42 -0.78 -4.36 -17.41
C LEU A 42 -2.29 -4.30 -17.13
N ARG A 43 -3.10 -4.89 -18.01
CA ARG A 43 -4.56 -4.99 -17.83
C ARG A 43 -4.92 -5.87 -16.65
N ARG A 44 -4.23 -6.99 -16.44
CA ARG A 44 -4.50 -7.92 -15.34
C ARG A 44 -4.14 -7.33 -13.98
N VAL A 45 -3.03 -6.59 -13.88
CA VAL A 45 -2.62 -5.94 -12.62
C VAL A 45 -3.33 -4.61 -12.36
N LYS A 46 -4.25 -4.19 -13.26
CA LYS A 46 -4.98 -2.92 -13.13
C LYS A 46 -4.05 -1.71 -12.96
N ALA A 47 -2.86 -1.74 -13.56
CA ALA A 47 -1.81 -0.73 -13.36
C ALA A 47 -2.22 0.67 -13.84
N THR A 48 -3.15 0.74 -14.79
CA THR A 48 -3.62 1.98 -15.43
C THR A 48 -4.99 2.43 -14.91
N THR A 49 -5.68 1.62 -14.09
CA THR A 49 -7.04 1.93 -13.65
C THR A 49 -7.02 2.80 -12.40
N LYS A 50 -7.80 3.90 -12.42
CA LYS A 50 -8.04 4.74 -11.24
C LYS A 50 -9.24 4.20 -10.46
N PHE A 51 -9.03 3.78 -9.21
CA PHE A 51 -10.12 3.40 -8.31
C PHE A 51 -10.76 4.65 -7.72
N ARG A 52 -12.06 4.84 -7.93
CA ARG A 52 -12.82 5.99 -7.41
C ARG A 52 -13.61 5.62 -6.16
N ARG A 53 -14.09 4.38 -6.09
CA ARG A 53 -14.82 3.84 -4.96
C ARG A 53 -14.16 2.60 -4.41
N VAL A 54 -14.44 2.31 -3.14
CA VAL A 54 -13.98 1.09 -2.47
C VAL A 54 -14.54 -0.17 -3.14
N SER A 55 -15.76 -0.10 -3.69
CA SER A 55 -16.39 -1.18 -4.46
C SER A 55 -15.64 -1.56 -5.74
N ASP A 56 -14.87 -0.63 -6.31
CA ASP A 56 -14.17 -0.86 -7.58
C ASP A 56 -12.88 -1.69 -7.38
N ILE A 57 -12.43 -1.78 -6.13
CA ILE A 57 -11.24 -2.52 -5.72
C ILE A 57 -11.58 -4.00 -5.63
N PRO A 58 -10.92 -4.87 -6.42
CA PRO A 58 -11.19 -6.30 -6.36
C PRO A 58 -10.87 -6.88 -4.98
N ALA A 59 -11.67 -7.83 -4.50
CA ALA A 59 -11.47 -8.46 -3.18
C ALA A 59 -10.08 -9.12 -3.01
N HIS A 60 -9.47 -9.62 -4.09
CA HIS A 60 -8.12 -10.19 -4.02
C HIS A 60 -7.03 -9.14 -3.69
N PHE A 61 -7.32 -7.85 -3.87
CA PHE A 61 -6.39 -6.78 -3.53
C PHE A 61 -6.20 -6.65 -2.01
N THR A 62 -7.30 -6.76 -1.25
CA THR A 62 -7.26 -6.79 0.22
C THR A 62 -6.67 -8.09 0.74
N THR A 63 -7.04 -9.25 0.16
CA THR A 63 -6.52 -10.56 0.60
C THR A 63 -5.01 -10.67 0.46
N LYS A 64 -4.45 -10.15 -0.65
CA LYS A 64 -3.00 -10.15 -0.90
C LYS A 64 -2.26 -8.96 -0.29
N ASN A 65 -2.99 -8.04 0.36
CA ASN A 65 -2.47 -6.81 0.94
C ASN A 65 -1.66 -5.95 -0.05
N TYR A 66 -2.22 -5.68 -1.22
CA TYR A 66 -1.56 -4.82 -2.21
C TYR A 66 -1.39 -3.39 -1.68
N ARG A 67 -0.34 -2.74 -2.17
CA ARG A 67 -0.07 -1.31 -1.91
C ARG A 67 -0.61 -0.51 -3.08
N LEU A 68 -1.42 0.49 -2.78
CA LEU A 68 -1.90 1.47 -3.73
C LEU A 68 -1.24 2.82 -3.43
N GLN A 69 -1.15 3.66 -4.46
CA GLN A 69 -0.69 5.03 -4.35
C GLN A 69 -1.88 5.97 -4.45
N GLY A 70 -1.83 7.07 -3.73
CA GLY A 70 -2.84 8.10 -3.83
C GLY A 70 -2.37 9.43 -3.26
N HIS A 71 -3.25 10.42 -3.34
CA HIS A 71 -3.02 11.77 -2.85
C HIS A 71 -4.08 12.13 -1.83
N VAL A 72 -3.69 12.56 -0.64
CA VAL A 72 -4.63 12.91 0.41
C VAL A 72 -5.25 14.27 0.09
N ARG A 73 -6.55 14.31 -0.20
CA ARG A 73 -7.25 15.55 -0.54
C ARG A 73 -7.93 16.19 0.66
N LYS A 74 -8.50 15.37 1.53
CA LYS A 74 -9.23 15.82 2.71
C LYS A 74 -9.02 14.81 3.84
N ILE A 75 -9.22 15.28 5.07
CA ILE A 75 -9.18 14.45 6.28
C ILE A 75 -10.50 14.72 7.00
N SER A 76 -11.19 13.65 7.36
CA SER A 76 -12.44 13.71 8.12
C SER A 76 -12.15 14.05 9.59
N ASP A 77 -13.11 14.66 10.27
CA ASP A 77 -13.02 14.94 11.72
C ASP A 77 -12.86 13.64 12.55
N SER A 78 -13.35 12.52 12.01
CA SER A 78 -13.13 11.18 12.56
C SER A 78 -11.70 10.64 12.38
N GLY A 79 -10.85 11.34 11.63
CA GLY A 79 -9.49 10.94 11.30
C GLY A 79 -9.35 10.02 10.09
N GLU A 80 -10.44 9.80 9.33
CA GLU A 80 -10.38 9.07 8.05
C GLU A 80 -9.76 9.94 6.95
N LEU A 81 -8.86 9.35 6.15
CA LEU A 81 -8.21 9.99 5.03
C LEU A 81 -9.06 9.85 3.77
N LEU A 82 -9.39 10.96 3.10
CA LEU A 82 -10.01 10.96 1.79
C LEU A 82 -8.93 11.05 0.72
N VAL A 83 -8.66 9.92 0.09
CA VAL A 83 -7.51 9.72 -0.81
C VAL A 83 -7.98 9.60 -2.24
N GLU A 84 -7.45 10.46 -3.10
CA GLU A 84 -7.55 10.31 -4.55
C GLU A 84 -6.56 9.24 -5.00
N HIS A 85 -7.04 8.12 -5.55
CA HIS A 85 -6.14 7.07 -6.05
C HIS A 85 -5.36 7.56 -7.28
N VAL A 86 -4.07 7.26 -7.30
CA VAL A 86 -3.18 7.53 -8.44
C VAL A 86 -2.75 6.17 -9.01
N PRO A 87 -3.07 5.85 -10.28
CA PRO A 87 -2.64 4.60 -10.90
C PRO A 87 -1.11 4.54 -10.98
N ILE A 88 -0.56 3.33 -10.94
CA ILE A 88 0.90 3.08 -10.99
C ILE A 88 1.47 3.58 -12.32
N LEU A 89 0.75 3.36 -13.42
CA LEU A 89 1.11 3.86 -14.74
C LEU A 89 0.13 4.94 -15.15
N GLN A 90 0.61 6.18 -15.13
CA GLN A 90 -0.07 7.33 -15.71
C GLN A 90 0.15 7.31 -17.22
N LEU A 91 -0.69 6.57 -17.94
CA LEU A 91 -0.81 6.78 -19.38
C LEU A 91 -1.62 8.07 -19.54
N ASN A 92 -1.05 9.10 -20.18
CA ASN A 92 -1.67 10.41 -20.48
C ASN A 92 -2.97 10.33 -21.30
N LEU A 93 -3.50 9.14 -21.53
CA LEU A 93 -4.74 8.84 -22.24
C LEU A 93 -6.00 9.13 -21.40
N PHE A 94 -5.90 9.17 -20.07
CA PHE A 94 -7.03 9.45 -19.19
C PHE A 94 -7.00 10.90 -18.71
N SER A 95 -7.98 11.68 -19.17
CA SER A 95 -8.16 13.11 -18.83
C SER A 95 -7.96 13.37 -17.32
N ASN A 96 -7.05 14.29 -17.01
CA ASN A 96 -6.79 14.85 -15.67
C ASN A 96 -7.96 15.72 -15.19
N LYS A 97 -9.19 15.19 -15.18
CA LYS A 97 -10.28 15.85 -14.47
C LYS A 97 -9.97 15.78 -12.98
N ALA A 98 -9.93 16.95 -12.33
CA ALA A 98 -9.81 17.05 -10.88
C ALA A 98 -10.90 16.16 -10.25
N ALA A 99 -10.49 15.27 -9.34
CA ALA A 99 -11.42 14.35 -8.71
C ALA A 99 -12.52 15.13 -7.97
N GLU A 100 -13.78 14.90 -8.35
CA GLU A 100 -14.92 15.40 -7.60
C GLU A 100 -14.98 14.72 -6.22
N SER A 101 -15.70 15.31 -5.27
CA SER A 101 -15.75 14.80 -3.88
C SER A 101 -16.27 13.35 -3.77
N GLY A 102 -16.98 12.84 -4.79
CA GLY A 102 -17.45 11.45 -4.89
C GLY A 102 -16.41 10.44 -5.40
N ASP A 103 -15.23 10.89 -5.84
CA ASP A 103 -14.16 10.06 -6.41
C ASP A 103 -13.01 9.80 -5.41
N LEU A 104 -13.24 10.03 -4.12
CA LEU A 104 -12.24 9.89 -3.06
C LEU A 104 -12.46 8.59 -2.28
N LEU A 105 -11.39 7.81 -2.13
CA LEU A 105 -11.38 6.60 -1.32
C LEU A 105 -11.30 6.97 0.17
N LYS A 106 -12.23 6.43 0.96
CA LYS A 106 -12.20 6.53 2.43
C LYS A 106 -11.18 5.54 2.97
N VAL A 107 -10.07 6.04 3.50
CA VAL A 107 -8.96 5.25 4.03
C VAL A 107 -8.84 5.48 5.54
N ASN A 108 -9.09 4.44 6.31
CA ASN A 108 -8.91 4.42 7.75
C ASN A 108 -7.52 3.89 8.11
N ILE A 109 -6.87 4.50 9.09
CA ILE A 109 -5.55 4.06 9.55
C ILE A 109 -5.74 2.86 10.49
N ALA A 110 -5.24 1.70 10.08
CA ALA A 110 -5.48 0.45 10.79
C ALA A 110 -4.73 0.38 12.13
N GLY A 111 -5.37 -0.27 13.11
CA GLY A 111 -4.74 -0.64 14.38
C GLY A 111 -4.54 0.50 15.38
N ILE A 112 -5.09 1.70 15.14
CA ILE A 112 -4.97 2.83 16.06
C ILE A 112 -6.33 3.47 16.38
N ALA A 113 -6.42 4.09 17.55
CA ALA A 113 -7.54 4.93 17.97
C ALA A 113 -7.07 6.39 17.97
N LEU A 114 -7.56 7.18 17.01
CA LEU A 114 -7.17 8.57 16.84
C LEU A 114 -7.80 9.46 17.91
N THR A 115 -7.02 10.39 18.41
CA THR A 115 -7.44 11.49 19.29
C THR A 115 -7.56 12.78 18.45
N PRO A 116 -8.26 13.82 18.94
CA PRO A 116 -8.35 15.09 18.22
C PRO A 116 -6.97 15.69 17.88
N THR A 117 -6.02 15.64 18.82
CA THR A 117 -4.64 16.10 18.62
C THR A 117 -3.89 15.28 17.57
N ALA A 118 -4.19 13.98 17.45
CA ALA A 118 -3.65 13.16 16.37
C ALA A 118 -4.22 13.55 14.99
N VAL A 119 -5.49 13.95 14.92
CA VAL A 119 -6.13 14.41 13.67
C VAL A 119 -5.53 15.75 13.22
N GLU A 120 -5.30 16.68 14.14
CA GLU A 120 -4.60 17.95 13.86
C GLU A 120 -3.20 17.69 13.29
N TRP A 121 -2.41 16.86 13.95
CA TRP A 121 -1.07 16.49 13.47
C TRP A 121 -1.11 15.81 12.09
N LEU A 122 -2.13 14.98 11.85
CA LEU A 122 -2.34 14.30 10.58
C LEU A 122 -2.67 15.31 9.47
N SER A 123 -3.42 16.36 9.79
CA SER A 123 -3.74 17.44 8.86
C SER A 123 -2.50 18.22 8.41
N GLU A 124 -1.61 18.58 9.34
CA GLU A 124 -0.37 19.27 9.01
C GLU A 124 0.61 18.36 8.23
N THR A 125 0.58 17.06 8.54
CA THR A 125 1.60 16.13 8.06
C THR A 125 1.21 15.43 6.76
N ALA A 126 -0.05 15.09 6.54
CA ALA A 126 -0.50 14.23 5.45
C ALA A 126 -1.36 14.94 4.39
N LEU A 127 -1.96 16.10 4.70
CA LEU A 127 -2.79 16.84 3.74
C LEU A 127 -1.98 17.24 2.49
N ASP A 128 -2.62 17.06 1.33
CA ASP A 128 -2.07 17.36 0.01
C ASP A 128 -0.72 16.70 -0.31
N LYS A 129 -0.47 15.51 0.27
CA LYS A 129 0.75 14.72 0.01
C LYS A 129 0.46 13.38 -0.67
N PRO A 130 1.41 12.90 -1.48
CA PRO A 130 1.35 11.55 -2.02
C PRO A 130 1.60 10.52 -0.91
N VAL A 131 0.71 9.56 -0.80
CA VAL A 131 0.73 8.49 0.19
C VAL A 131 0.67 7.13 -0.49
N TRP A 132 1.30 6.16 0.16
CA TRP A 132 1.18 4.75 -0.18
C TRP A 132 0.37 4.07 0.91
N PHE A 133 -0.72 3.42 0.55
CA PHE A 133 -1.57 2.73 1.52
C PHE A 133 -1.66 1.24 1.16
N ARG A 134 -1.27 0.39 2.10
CA ARG A 134 -1.41 -1.07 1.99
C ARG A 134 -2.80 -1.45 2.46
N LEU A 135 -3.58 -2.07 1.59
CA LEU A 135 -4.92 -2.56 1.89
C LEU A 135 -4.83 -3.72 2.89
N LEU A 136 -5.53 -3.63 4.03
CA LEU A 136 -5.58 -4.74 4.99
C LEU A 136 -6.98 -5.35 5.04
N GLN A 137 -8.01 -4.50 5.04
CA GLN A 137 -9.40 -4.93 5.03
C GLN A 137 -10.28 -3.84 4.39
N ALA A 138 -11.37 -4.24 3.73
CA ALA A 138 -12.43 -3.33 3.31
C ALA A 138 -13.65 -3.54 4.22
N ARG A 139 -14.24 -2.47 4.74
CA ARG A 139 -15.36 -2.53 5.69
C ARG A 139 -16.34 -1.39 5.45
N HIS A 140 -17.61 -1.69 5.19
CA HIS A 140 -18.71 -0.72 5.05
C HIS A 140 -18.40 0.50 4.15
N GLY A 141 -17.67 0.29 3.05
CA GLY A 141 -17.31 1.38 2.12
C GLY A 141 -16.10 2.22 2.54
N SER A 142 -15.35 1.81 3.57
CA SER A 142 -14.02 2.32 3.91
C SER A 142 -12.95 1.22 3.86
N LEU A 143 -11.69 1.63 3.73
CA LEU A 143 -10.53 0.75 3.64
C LEU A 143 -9.68 0.90 4.89
N ASP A 144 -9.56 -0.15 5.69
CA ASP A 144 -8.57 -0.21 6.75
C ASP A 144 -7.19 -0.50 6.13
N CYS A 145 -6.26 0.44 6.28
CA CYS A 145 -4.96 0.42 5.62
C CYS A 145 -3.78 0.72 6.56
N ASP A 146 -2.61 0.19 6.22
CA ASP A 146 -1.31 0.68 6.71
C ASP A 146 -0.82 1.79 5.75
N VAL A 147 -0.82 3.04 6.23
CA VAL A 147 -0.52 4.22 5.42
C VAL A 147 0.92 4.66 5.65
N THR A 148 1.64 4.89 4.55
CA THR A 148 3.06 5.26 4.54
C THR A 148 3.30 6.50 3.69
N LEU A 149 4.04 7.47 4.22
CA LEU A 149 4.40 8.70 3.50
C LEU A 149 5.82 9.14 3.84
N ARG A 150 6.38 10.04 3.02
CA ARG A 150 7.68 10.65 3.30
C ARG A 150 7.48 11.84 4.24
N LEU A 151 7.80 11.66 5.52
CA LEU A 151 7.76 12.76 6.47
C LEU A 151 8.96 13.68 6.28
N LYS A 152 8.73 15.00 6.41
CA LYS A 152 9.77 16.04 6.33
C LYS A 152 10.93 15.79 7.30
N GLN A 153 10.61 15.32 8.51
CA GLN A 153 11.60 15.05 9.56
C GLN A 153 12.45 13.79 9.30
N ASN A 154 12.00 12.90 8.41
CA ASN A 154 12.67 11.61 8.11
C ASN A 154 13.08 11.53 6.63
N TRP A 155 13.40 12.65 5.98
CA TRP A 155 13.72 12.66 4.53
C TRP A 155 14.85 11.69 4.15
N LEU A 156 15.82 11.49 5.05
CA LEU A 156 16.94 10.53 4.91
C LEU A 156 16.52 9.05 5.07
N ARG A 157 15.42 8.77 5.76
CA ARG A 157 14.96 7.40 6.08
C ARG A 157 13.83 6.90 5.17
N GLY A 158 13.46 7.67 4.16
CA GLY A 158 12.44 7.29 3.17
C GLY A 158 11.01 7.35 3.71
N HIS A 159 10.17 6.40 3.28
CA HIS A 159 8.76 6.34 3.66
C HIS A 159 8.63 5.79 5.09
N SER A 160 7.86 6.48 5.93
CA SER A 160 7.54 6.03 7.29
C SER A 160 6.04 5.74 7.41
N SER A 161 5.66 4.79 8.27
CA SER A 161 4.25 4.47 8.56
C SER A 161 3.65 5.55 9.48
N ILE A 162 2.50 6.08 9.10
CA ILE A 162 1.78 7.10 9.87
C ILE A 162 1.40 6.55 11.24
N SER A 163 0.84 5.33 11.28
CA SER A 163 0.41 4.70 12.52
C SER A 163 1.58 4.50 13.49
N GLU A 164 2.75 4.09 12.98
CA GLU A 164 3.94 3.92 13.83
C GLU A 164 4.41 5.26 14.40
N GLU A 165 4.43 6.34 13.61
CA GLU A 165 4.86 7.66 14.07
C GLU A 165 3.89 8.30 15.08
N LEU A 166 2.58 8.14 14.87
CA LEU A 166 1.56 8.61 15.82
C LEU A 166 1.69 7.92 17.19
N VAL A 167 1.80 6.59 17.19
CA VAL A 167 1.96 5.79 18.43
C VAL A 167 3.28 6.12 19.13
N LYS A 168 4.37 6.25 18.37
CA LYS A 168 5.71 6.59 18.90
C LYS A 168 5.78 7.97 19.56
N ARG A 169 4.98 8.93 19.08
CA ARG A 169 4.80 10.25 19.71
C ARG A 169 3.86 10.21 20.90
N GLY A 170 3.09 9.14 21.05
CA GLY A 170 2.04 9.04 22.05
C GLY A 170 0.88 9.98 21.74
N LEU A 171 0.57 10.22 20.46
CA LEU A 171 -0.61 11.01 20.05
C LEU A 171 -1.86 10.14 19.96
N CYS A 172 -1.70 8.82 19.75
CA CYS A 172 -2.79 7.86 19.68
C CYS A 172 -2.45 6.59 20.47
N ALA A 173 -3.47 5.79 20.76
CA ALA A 173 -3.33 4.45 21.34
C ALA A 173 -3.58 3.36 20.29
N VAL A 174 -3.13 2.15 20.57
CA VAL A 174 -3.39 0.99 19.71
C VAL A 174 -4.83 0.53 19.90
N ARG A 175 -5.57 0.37 18.79
CA ARG A 175 -6.96 -0.08 18.83
C ARG A 175 -7.03 -1.61 18.76
N HIS A 176 -7.70 -2.21 19.74
CA HIS A 176 -7.99 -3.64 19.72
C HIS A 176 -9.30 -3.90 18.98
N HIS A 177 -9.22 -4.66 17.89
CA HIS A 177 -10.41 -5.19 17.23
C HIS A 177 -10.80 -6.50 17.91
N HIS A 178 -12.09 -6.64 18.27
CA HIS A 178 -12.62 -7.90 18.79
C HIS A 178 -12.44 -9.04 17.77
N THR A 179 -12.61 -8.71 16.49
CA THR A 179 -12.32 -9.58 15.34
C THR A 179 -11.26 -8.91 14.46
N PRO A 180 -9.96 -9.16 14.68
CA PRO A 180 -8.91 -8.61 13.83
C PRO A 180 -8.96 -9.23 12.42
N PRO A 181 -8.52 -8.50 11.38
CA PRO A 181 -8.35 -9.08 10.06
C PRO A 181 -7.39 -10.28 10.12
N ALA A 182 -7.77 -11.40 9.51
CA ALA A 182 -6.95 -12.60 9.42
C ALA A 182 -5.83 -12.44 8.37
N SER A 183 -4.96 -11.44 8.54
CA SER A 183 -3.85 -11.17 7.62
C SER A 183 -2.52 -11.10 8.36
N ARG A 184 -1.51 -11.83 7.85
CA ARG A 184 -0.13 -11.78 8.39
C ARG A 184 0.44 -10.35 8.36
N ALA A 185 0.00 -9.53 7.41
CA ALA A 185 0.41 -8.13 7.31
C ALA A 185 -0.13 -7.31 8.50
N TYR A 186 -1.40 -7.51 8.86
CA TYR A 186 -2.01 -6.88 10.03
C TYR A 186 -1.34 -7.34 11.33
N ASP A 187 -1.07 -8.64 11.51
CA ASP A 187 -0.40 -9.15 12.71
C ASP A 187 0.98 -8.52 12.93
N ARG A 188 1.76 -8.38 11.84
CA ARG A 188 3.07 -7.70 11.87
C ARG A 188 2.94 -6.24 12.24
N LEU A 189 1.98 -5.52 11.63
CA LEU A 189 1.71 -4.12 11.96
C LEU A 189 1.36 -3.99 13.44
N LEU A 190 0.38 -4.76 13.91
CA LEU A 190 -0.09 -4.73 15.29
C LEU A 190 1.05 -5.00 16.28
N THR A 191 1.89 -6.01 16.03
CA THR A 191 3.04 -6.32 16.88
C THR A 191 4.01 -5.12 17.01
N ARG A 192 4.25 -4.40 15.90
CA ARG A 192 5.11 -3.20 15.91
C ARG A 192 4.46 -2.06 16.67
N LEU A 193 3.16 -1.83 16.45
CA LEU A 193 2.41 -0.79 17.15
C LEU A 193 2.42 -1.02 18.66
N LEU A 194 2.20 -2.26 19.12
CA LEU A 194 2.25 -2.62 20.54
C LEU A 194 3.64 -2.38 21.16
N ALA A 195 4.70 -2.72 20.44
CA ALA A 195 6.07 -2.46 20.91
C ALA A 195 6.38 -0.95 21.00
N LEU A 196 5.86 -0.16 20.06
CA LEU A 196 5.99 1.30 20.06
C LEU A 196 5.18 1.96 21.17
N GLU A 197 3.95 1.49 21.38
CA GLU A 197 3.08 1.95 22.46
C GLU A 197 3.73 1.71 23.82
N PHE A 198 4.21 0.49 24.08
CA PHE A 198 4.95 0.17 25.30
C PHE A 198 6.19 1.05 25.49
N ARG A 199 6.87 1.44 24.41
CA ARG A 199 8.02 2.37 24.48
C ARG A 199 7.58 3.81 24.74
N ALA A 200 6.46 4.26 24.18
CA ALA A 200 5.91 5.59 24.42
C ALA A 200 5.42 5.73 25.87
N GLN A 201 4.77 4.69 26.40
CA GLN A 201 4.34 4.55 27.79
C GLN A 201 5.52 4.66 28.76
N ARG A 202 6.55 3.84 28.58
CA ARG A 202 7.75 3.87 29.44
C ARG A 202 8.46 5.22 29.45
N ARG A 203 8.26 6.04 28.43
CA ARG A 203 8.88 7.37 28.29
C ARG A 203 7.93 8.51 28.65
N GLY A 204 6.69 8.22 29.09
CA GLY A 204 5.69 9.23 29.44
C GLY A 204 5.40 10.21 28.30
N LYS A 205 5.37 9.75 27.04
CA LYS A 205 5.20 10.63 25.88
C LYS A 205 3.74 10.93 25.58
N GLY A 206 3.44 12.20 25.31
CA GLY A 206 2.12 12.65 24.86
C GLY A 206 1.03 12.23 25.84
N LEU A 207 0.10 11.43 25.35
CA LEU A 207 -0.98 10.78 26.11
C LEU A 207 -0.52 10.07 27.39
N TRP A 208 0.73 9.60 27.45
CA TRP A 208 1.27 8.86 28.60
C TRP A 208 1.96 9.75 29.64
N GLY A 209 2.00 11.08 29.44
CA GLY A 209 2.73 12.06 30.25
C GLY A 209 1.98 12.61 31.47
N GLY A 210 0.78 12.11 31.77
CA GLY A 210 0.07 12.40 33.03
C GLY A 210 -0.64 13.75 33.13
N LYS A 211 -0.68 14.55 32.06
CA LYS A 211 -1.51 15.76 31.99
C LYS A 211 -2.47 15.60 30.82
N GLU A 212 -3.76 15.49 31.14
CA GLU A 212 -4.89 15.40 30.20
C GLU A 212 -5.08 14.00 29.57
N TYR A 213 -5.79 13.13 30.31
CA TYR A 213 -6.28 11.87 29.75
C TYR A 213 -7.73 11.58 30.17
N THR A 214 -8.65 11.76 29.23
CA THR A 214 -10.04 11.29 29.30
C THR A 214 -10.28 10.28 28.18
N GLY A 215 -9.51 9.18 28.18
CA GLY A 215 -9.73 8.05 27.27
C GLY A 215 -10.85 7.13 27.79
N PRO A 216 -11.64 6.48 26.91
CA PRO A 216 -12.67 5.53 27.32
C PRO A 216 -12.16 4.42 28.27
N GLY A 217 -13.03 3.83 29.10
CA GLY A 217 -12.64 2.85 30.13
C GLY A 217 -12.03 1.52 29.64
N TRP A 218 -12.01 1.21 28.34
CA TRP A 218 -11.43 -0.04 27.80
C TRP A 218 -9.90 -0.10 27.80
N TRP A 219 -9.21 0.99 28.19
CA TRP A 219 -7.77 1.20 27.95
C TRP A 219 -6.89 0.67 29.10
N SER A 220 -7.44 0.48 30.31
CA SER A 220 -6.74 -0.20 31.41
C SER A 220 -6.49 -1.68 31.08
N ASN A 221 -7.45 -2.32 30.41
CA ASN A 221 -7.34 -3.72 29.96
C ASN A 221 -6.36 -3.91 28.80
N SER A 222 -6.11 -2.86 28.01
CA SER A 222 -5.10 -2.88 26.93
C SER A 222 -3.69 -3.12 27.46
N VAL A 223 -3.35 -2.63 28.66
CA VAL A 223 -1.99 -2.75 29.22
C VAL A 223 -1.64 -4.21 29.52
N GLN A 224 -2.56 -4.94 30.17
CA GLN A 224 -2.37 -6.37 30.48
C GLN A 224 -2.33 -7.20 29.19
N TRP A 225 -3.29 -6.97 28.30
CA TRP A 225 -3.37 -7.70 27.03
C TRP A 225 -2.14 -7.48 26.13
N SER A 226 -1.61 -6.25 26.05
CA SER A 226 -0.43 -5.94 25.23
C SER A 226 0.81 -6.65 25.75
N ARG A 227 0.98 -6.74 27.08
CA ARG A 227 2.03 -7.57 27.69
C ARG A 227 1.83 -9.05 27.38
N ASP A 228 0.64 -9.59 27.58
CA ASP A 228 0.34 -11.01 27.38
C ASP A 228 0.52 -11.42 25.92
N LYS A 229 0.09 -10.58 24.98
CA LYS A 229 0.25 -10.84 23.55
C LYS A 229 1.70 -10.75 23.10
N LEU A 230 2.47 -9.77 23.57
CA LEU A 230 3.91 -9.73 23.33
C LEU A 230 4.59 -11.00 23.85
N HIS A 231 4.28 -11.42 25.09
CA HIS A 231 4.79 -12.68 25.65
C HIS A 231 4.42 -13.90 24.81
N SER A 232 3.19 -13.98 24.28
CA SER A 232 2.76 -15.07 23.40
C SER A 232 3.50 -15.11 22.05
N LEU A 233 3.84 -13.94 21.50
CA LEU A 233 4.56 -13.79 20.23
C LEU A 233 6.05 -14.12 20.37
N PHE A 234 6.68 -13.74 21.49
CA PHE A 234 8.05 -14.14 21.81
C PHE A 234 8.17 -15.65 22.03
N ARG A 235 7.21 -16.30 22.71
CA ARG A 235 7.18 -17.76 22.89
C ARG A 235 7.05 -18.56 21.59
N ARG A 236 6.52 -17.96 20.51
CA ARG A 236 6.40 -18.60 19.19
C ARG A 236 7.67 -18.51 18.34
N ARG A 237 8.68 -17.73 18.74
CA ARG A 237 9.96 -17.60 18.02
C ARG A 237 11.07 -18.51 18.55
N GLU A 238 10.87 -19.13 19.72
CA GLU A 238 11.83 -20.05 20.37
C GLU A 238 11.55 -21.54 20.06
N LYS A 239 10.56 -21.83 19.22
CA LYS A 239 10.27 -23.15 18.67
C LYS A 239 10.46 -23.12 17.15
#